data_AF-A0A969ILQ3-F1
#
_entry.id   AF-A0A969ILQ3-F1
#
_cell.length_a   1.000
_cell.length_b   1.000
_cell.length_c   1.000
_cell.angle_alpha   90.00
_cell.angle_beta   90.00
_cell.angle_gamma   90.00
#
_symmetry.space_group_name_H-M   'P 1'
#
loop_
_entity.id
_entity.type
_entity.pdbx_description
1 polymer ?
#
loop_
_entity_poly.entity_id
_entity_poly.type
_entity_poly.pdbx_seq_one_letter_code
_entity_poly.pdbx_strand_id
1 'polypeptide(L)'
;MKQTNLAMIALVTAGLLITGTPSRAQQPGMGMRDMPMGPGMQMGSGMMGMMRMMGSCPMTGMMMGADTSTFAEGRIAFLKAELAITDAQKGAWETYAAALKKNLQGMQAMRQTMMRVMEAKTPVERLDAHIAAMDGRLASLKEVRPALAALYAALSDEQRKKADEILTGMGCMM
;
A
#
# COMPACT_ATOMS: atom_id res chain seq x y z
N MET A 1 55.09 -7.47 -21.75
CA MET A 1 55.22 -8.95 -21.79
C MET A 1 53.89 -9.51 -21.29
N LYS A 2 52.81 -9.67 -22.07
CA LYS A 2 52.50 -10.72 -23.07
C LYS A 2 53.15 -12.08 -22.79
N GLN A 3 52.35 -13.05 -22.33
CA GLN A 3 52.26 -14.38 -22.95
C GLN A 3 50.96 -15.10 -22.54
N THR A 4 50.20 -15.41 -23.59
CA THR A 4 49.02 -16.29 -23.73
C THR A 4 49.42 -17.76 -23.60
N ASN A 5 48.51 -18.64 -23.13
CA ASN A 5 48.50 -20.05 -23.53
C ASN A 5 47.07 -20.50 -23.87
N LEU A 6 46.99 -21.19 -25.01
CA LEU A 6 45.84 -21.64 -25.79
C LEU A 6 45.88 -23.19 -25.85
N ALA A 7 44.72 -23.78 -26.20
CA ALA A 7 44.54 -25.10 -26.85
C ALA A 7 44.74 -26.36 -25.98
N MET A 8 44.06 -27.51 -26.17
CA MET A 8 43.12 -28.04 -27.17
C MET A 8 42.43 -29.31 -26.57
N ILE A 9 41.11 -29.48 -26.70
CA ILE A 9 40.37 -30.43 -27.60
C ILE A 9 40.64 -31.94 -27.40
N ALA A 10 39.56 -32.70 -27.14
CA ALA A 10 39.41 -34.09 -27.60
C ALA A 10 37.94 -34.40 -27.98
N LEU A 11 37.80 -34.99 -29.18
CA LEU A 11 36.60 -35.33 -29.97
C LEU A 11 35.96 -36.68 -29.54
N VAL A 12 34.61 -36.80 -29.51
CA VAL A 12 33.67 -37.44 -30.48
C VAL A 12 33.57 -38.98 -30.47
N THR A 13 32.35 -39.47 -30.24
CA THR A 13 31.66 -40.58 -30.97
C THR A 13 30.15 -40.39 -30.75
N ALA A 14 29.34 -39.94 -31.71
CA ALA A 14 28.79 -40.61 -32.91
C ALA A 14 27.69 -41.67 -32.62
N GLY A 15 26.44 -41.33 -32.95
CA GLY A 15 25.29 -42.22 -33.06
C GLY A 15 24.24 -41.60 -34.01
N LEU A 16 23.97 -42.27 -35.13
CA LEU A 16 23.37 -41.77 -36.37
C LEU A 16 21.88 -42.17 -36.50
N LEU A 17 21.02 -41.19 -36.87
CA LEU A 17 19.90 -41.20 -37.85
C LEU A 17 18.78 -42.28 -37.74
N ILE A 18 17.46 -41.98 -37.84
CA ILE A 18 16.75 -41.49 -39.05
C ILE A 18 15.26 -41.16 -38.72
N THR A 19 14.80 -40.05 -39.31
CA THR A 19 13.46 -39.68 -39.84
C THR A 19 12.18 -39.61 -38.99
N GLY A 20 11.53 -38.44 -39.06
CA GLY A 20 10.08 -38.27 -38.97
C GLY A 20 9.62 -36.82 -38.80
N THR A 21 9.38 -36.09 -39.89
CA THR A 21 8.46 -34.92 -39.93
C THR A 21 7.48 -35.18 -41.06
N PRO A 22 6.16 -35.01 -40.90
CA PRO A 22 5.54 -33.74 -40.54
C PRO A 22 4.41 -33.90 -39.49
N SER A 23 4.02 -32.89 -38.72
CA SER A 23 2.93 -32.00 -39.13
C SER A 23 2.72 -30.90 -38.09
N ARG A 24 2.58 -29.68 -38.59
CA ARG A 24 2.06 -28.51 -37.90
C ARG A 24 0.60 -28.77 -37.49
N ALA A 25 0.38 -29.07 -36.21
CA ALA A 25 -0.93 -28.90 -35.58
C ALA A 25 -0.92 -27.56 -34.84
N GLN A 26 -1.38 -26.55 -35.57
CA GLN A 26 -1.76 -25.25 -35.05
C GLN A 26 -2.91 -25.46 -34.06
N GLN A 27 -2.63 -25.39 -32.75
CA GLN A 27 -3.70 -25.40 -31.75
C GLN A 27 -4.55 -24.14 -31.97
N PRO A 28 -5.86 -24.28 -32.22
CA PRO A 28 -6.75 -23.13 -32.26
C PRO A 28 -6.76 -22.49 -30.89
N GLY A 29 -6.51 -21.18 -30.84
CA GLY A 29 -6.76 -20.39 -29.65
C GLY A 29 -8.19 -20.65 -29.18
N MET A 30 -8.33 -21.09 -27.93
CA MET A 30 -9.61 -21.02 -27.23
C MET A 30 -9.92 -19.53 -27.05
N GLY A 31 -10.64 -18.99 -28.04
CA GLY A 31 -11.28 -17.71 -27.90
C GLY A 31 -12.22 -17.78 -26.71
N MET A 32 -11.96 -16.94 -25.71
CA MET A 32 -12.99 -16.53 -24.76
C MET A 32 -14.07 -15.77 -25.54
N ARG A 33 -15.03 -16.52 -26.08
CA ARG A 33 -16.31 -16.00 -26.54
C ARG A 33 -17.36 -16.94 -25.96
N ASP A 34 -18.33 -16.31 -25.31
CA ASP A 34 -19.58 -16.92 -24.85
C ASP A 34 -19.53 -17.67 -23.50
N MET A 35 -19.29 -16.93 -22.43
CA MET A 35 -19.88 -17.28 -21.12
C MET A 35 -21.22 -16.52 -20.99
N PRO A 36 -22.38 -17.20 -20.97
CA PRO A 36 -23.66 -16.56 -20.69
C PRO A 36 -23.66 -16.07 -19.26
N MET A 37 -23.63 -14.74 -19.07
CA MET A 37 -23.81 -14.09 -17.78
C MET A 37 -25.24 -14.38 -17.29
N GLY A 38 -25.38 -15.41 -16.46
CA GLY A 38 -26.62 -15.77 -15.80
C GLY A 38 -27.11 -14.61 -14.89
N PRO A 39 -28.40 -14.27 -14.91
CA PRO A 39 -28.92 -13.19 -14.09
C PRO A 39 -29.04 -13.67 -12.65
N GLY A 40 -28.18 -13.13 -11.77
CA GLY A 40 -28.32 -13.30 -10.32
C GLY A 40 -27.06 -13.78 -9.62
N MET A 41 -26.03 -12.95 -9.57
CA MET A 41 -25.13 -12.96 -8.42
C MET A 41 -25.34 -11.70 -7.61
N GLN A 42 -25.76 -11.95 -6.37
CA GLN A 42 -26.11 -11.05 -5.30
C GLN A 42 -24.93 -10.15 -4.94
N MET A 43 -24.74 -9.09 -5.74
CA MET A 43 -23.69 -8.08 -5.55
C MET A 43 -24.08 -7.06 -4.46
N GLY A 44 -24.64 -7.51 -3.33
CA GLY A 44 -25.27 -6.64 -2.33
C GLY A 44 -24.62 -6.68 -0.93
N SER A 45 -24.04 -7.81 -0.54
CA SER A 45 -23.60 -8.04 0.84
C SER A 45 -22.09 -7.93 1.04
N GLY A 46 -21.28 -8.32 0.05
CA GLY A 46 -19.82 -8.17 0.12
C GLY A 46 -19.34 -6.73 -0.06
N MET A 47 -20.06 -5.95 -0.87
CA MET A 47 -19.72 -4.56 -1.20
C MET A 47 -19.97 -3.61 -0.01
N MET A 48 -21.01 -3.86 0.79
CA MET A 48 -21.33 -3.04 1.97
C MET A 48 -20.32 -3.24 3.12
N GLY A 49 -19.80 -4.46 3.29
CA GLY A 49 -18.72 -4.77 4.23
C GLY A 49 -17.38 -4.12 3.84
N MET A 50 -17.06 -4.15 2.54
CA MET A 50 -15.90 -3.43 1.99
C MET A 50 -16.04 -1.91 2.11
N MET A 51 -17.25 -1.38 1.97
CA MET A 51 -17.56 0.06 2.14
C MET A 51 -17.41 0.53 3.60
N ARG A 52 -17.70 -0.34 4.59
CA ARG A 52 -17.48 -0.02 6.01
C ARG A 52 -15.99 0.03 6.39
N MET A 53 -15.17 -0.79 5.74
CA MET A 53 -13.71 -0.76 5.86
C MET A 53 -13.08 0.41 5.09
N MET A 54 -13.62 0.77 3.92
CA MET A 54 -13.29 2.00 3.17
C MET A 54 -13.78 3.29 3.85
N GLY A 55 -14.78 3.23 4.73
CA GLY A 55 -15.23 4.38 5.52
C GLY A 55 -14.21 4.82 6.57
N SER A 56 -13.32 3.92 6.97
CA SER A 56 -12.16 4.22 7.83
C SER A 56 -10.90 4.51 7.01
N CYS A 57 -10.84 4.01 5.78
CA CYS A 57 -9.71 4.07 4.86
C CYS A 57 -10.09 4.82 3.57
N PRO A 58 -9.80 6.12 3.46
CA PRO A 58 -10.23 6.97 2.35
C PRO A 58 -9.32 6.79 1.12
N MET A 59 -8.98 5.55 0.78
CA MET A 59 -8.29 5.25 -0.47
C MET A 59 -9.15 5.65 -1.67
N THR A 60 -10.49 5.61 -1.57
CA THR A 60 -11.39 6.03 -2.63
C THR A 60 -11.32 7.54 -2.92
N GLY A 61 -11.11 8.39 -1.90
CA GLY A 61 -10.96 9.84 -2.08
C GLY A 61 -9.58 10.25 -2.59
N MET A 62 -8.53 9.53 -2.16
CA MET A 62 -7.15 9.80 -2.59
C MET A 62 -6.83 9.29 -4.00
N MET A 63 -7.48 8.20 -4.45
CA MET A 63 -7.32 7.70 -5.82
C MET A 63 -7.90 8.68 -6.86
N MET A 64 -8.79 9.59 -6.44
CA MET A 64 -9.46 10.59 -7.26
C MET A 64 -8.80 11.99 -7.20
N GLY A 65 -7.62 12.13 -6.60
CA GLY A 65 -6.86 13.38 -6.61
C GLY A 65 -7.33 14.46 -5.62
N ALA A 66 -8.08 14.08 -4.58
CA ALA A 66 -8.42 15.01 -3.50
C ALA A 66 -7.15 15.52 -2.78
N ASP A 67 -7.17 16.81 -2.40
CA ASP A 67 -6.04 17.46 -1.73
C ASP A 67 -5.80 16.81 -0.34
N THR A 68 -4.63 16.17 -0.19
CA THR A 68 -4.19 15.52 1.05
C THR A 68 -4.24 16.45 2.28
N SER A 69 -4.11 17.76 2.09
CA SER A 69 -4.19 18.76 3.16
C SER A 69 -5.63 18.93 3.66
N THR A 70 -6.60 19.02 2.76
CA THR A 70 -8.03 19.13 3.12
C THR A 70 -8.51 17.88 3.85
N PHE A 71 -8.05 16.71 3.41
CA PHE A 71 -8.32 15.46 4.12
C PHE A 71 -7.73 15.45 5.54
N ALA A 72 -6.46 15.85 5.68
CA ALA A 72 -5.80 15.90 6.98
C ALA A 72 -6.52 16.83 7.95
N GLU A 73 -6.95 18.00 7.48
CA GLU A 73 -7.69 18.98 8.27
C GLU A 73 -9.06 18.44 8.70
N GLY A 74 -9.81 17.82 7.78
CA GLY A 74 -11.09 17.19 8.09
C GLY A 74 -10.95 16.07 9.13
N ARG A 75 -9.94 15.21 8.99
CA ARG A 75 -9.66 14.13 9.94
C ARG A 75 -9.30 14.66 11.33
N ILE A 76 -8.47 15.69 11.41
CA ILE A 76 -8.09 16.35 12.67
C ILE A 76 -9.32 16.99 13.31
N ALA A 77 -10.14 17.71 12.56
CA ALA A 77 -11.36 18.33 13.07
C ALA A 77 -12.36 17.30 13.61
N PHE A 78 -12.59 16.20 12.87
CA PHE A 78 -13.42 15.08 13.31
C PHE A 78 -12.92 14.49 14.62
N LEU A 79 -11.62 14.16 14.71
CA LEU A 79 -11.04 13.58 15.91
C LEU A 79 -11.14 14.52 17.12
N LYS A 80 -10.96 15.83 16.92
CA LYS A 80 -11.11 16.81 18.01
C LYS A 80 -12.53 16.80 18.58
N ALA A 81 -13.52 16.77 17.69
CA ALA A 81 -14.93 16.79 18.04
C ALA A 81 -15.35 15.49 18.74
N GLU A 82 -15.00 14.32 18.18
CA GLU A 82 -15.35 13.02 18.74
C GLU A 82 -14.70 12.77 20.11
N LEU A 83 -13.45 13.22 20.31
CA LEU A 83 -12.79 13.13 21.60
C LEU A 83 -13.26 14.18 22.60
N ALA A 84 -14.11 15.14 22.18
CA ALA A 84 -14.57 16.26 23.00
C ALA A 84 -13.41 16.93 23.77
N ILE A 85 -12.35 17.31 23.04
CA ILE A 85 -11.12 17.86 23.63
C ILE A 85 -11.45 19.12 24.46
N THR A 86 -11.04 19.11 25.72
CA THR A 86 -11.23 20.21 26.68
C THR A 86 -10.10 21.24 26.61
N ASP A 87 -10.30 22.41 27.22
CA ASP A 87 -9.26 23.45 27.31
C ASP A 87 -7.99 22.97 28.02
N ALA A 88 -8.14 22.14 29.06
CA ALA A 88 -7.01 21.53 29.76
C ALA A 88 -6.17 20.59 28.87
N GLN A 89 -6.78 20.01 27.83
CA GLN A 89 -6.16 19.05 26.91
C GLN A 89 -5.62 19.70 25.63
N LYS A 90 -5.91 20.99 25.41
CA LYS A 90 -5.65 21.69 24.15
C LYS A 90 -4.17 21.60 23.72
N GLY A 91 -3.22 21.77 24.64
CA GLY A 91 -1.79 21.70 24.30
C GLY A 91 -1.34 20.31 23.83
N ALA A 92 -1.81 19.26 24.50
CA ALA A 92 -1.53 17.87 24.09
C ALA A 92 -2.18 17.55 22.74
N TRP A 93 -3.41 18.03 22.54
CA TRP A 93 -4.13 17.90 21.28
C TRP A 93 -3.42 18.59 20.12
N GLU A 94 -2.97 19.84 20.27
CA GLU A 94 -2.30 20.60 19.21
C GLU A 94 -0.99 19.93 18.79
N THR A 95 -0.23 19.40 19.75
CA THR A 95 0.99 18.63 19.48
C THR A 95 0.69 17.37 18.67
N TYR A 96 -0.33 16.60 19.06
CA TYR A 96 -0.76 15.41 18.33
C TYR A 96 -1.30 15.76 16.93
N ALA A 97 -2.14 16.79 16.82
CA ALA A 97 -2.72 17.24 15.56
C ALA A 97 -1.65 17.67 14.54
N ALA A 98 -0.60 18.37 14.99
CA ALA A 98 0.52 18.74 14.14
C ALA A 98 1.30 17.50 13.63
N ALA A 99 1.60 16.56 14.52
CA ALA A 99 2.26 15.31 14.15
C ALA A 99 1.41 14.47 13.18
N LEU A 100 0.10 14.37 13.43
CA LEU A 100 -0.84 13.68 12.57
C LEU A 100 -0.95 14.35 11.21
N LYS A 101 -1.01 15.69 11.14
CA LYS A 101 -1.04 16.45 9.87
C LYS A 101 0.19 16.12 9.02
N LYS A 102 1.38 16.15 9.62
CA LYS A 102 2.63 15.79 8.93
C LYS A 102 2.61 14.35 8.42
N ASN A 103 2.15 13.40 9.25
CA ASN A 103 2.05 12.00 8.85
C ASN A 103 1.03 11.79 7.70
N LEU A 104 -0.11 12.48 7.72
CA LEU A 104 -1.11 12.40 6.65
C LEU A 104 -0.65 13.12 5.37
N GLN A 105 0.17 14.17 5.46
CA GLN A 105 0.81 14.78 4.29
C GLN A 105 1.87 13.86 3.65
N GLY A 106 2.43 12.92 4.43
CA GLY A 106 3.29 11.85 3.95
C GLY A 106 2.67 10.95 2.86
N MET A 107 1.36 11.07 2.58
CA MET A 107 0.69 10.38 1.48
C MET A 107 1.23 10.76 0.09
N GLN A 108 1.92 11.91 -0.04
CA GLN A 108 2.72 12.20 -1.25
C GLN A 108 3.85 11.19 -1.47
N ALA A 109 4.51 10.74 -0.41
CA ALA A 109 5.58 9.74 -0.49
C ALA A 109 5.03 8.37 -0.94
N MET A 110 3.80 8.03 -0.54
CA MET A 110 3.12 6.83 -1.03
C MET A 110 2.84 6.93 -2.53
N ARG A 111 2.34 8.08 -3.02
CA ARG A 111 2.16 8.31 -4.46
C ARG A 111 3.47 8.19 -5.22
N GLN A 112 4.55 8.79 -4.72
CA GLN A 112 5.89 8.69 -5.34
C GLN A 112 6.40 7.25 -5.36
N THR A 113 6.15 6.47 -4.29
CA THR A 113 6.49 5.05 -4.25
C THR A 113 5.77 4.28 -5.35
N MET A 114 4.46 4.48 -5.49
CA MET A 114 3.68 3.82 -6.55
C MET A 114 4.22 4.16 -7.94
N MET A 115 4.58 5.42 -8.19
CA MET A 115 5.22 5.81 -9.46
C MET A 115 6.55 5.08 -9.66
N ARG A 116 7.43 5.03 -8.66
CA ARG A 116 8.72 4.31 -8.76
C ARG A 116 8.54 2.81 -9.00
N VAL A 117 7.56 2.17 -8.36
CA VAL A 117 7.24 0.76 -8.58
C VAL A 117 6.75 0.52 -10.01
N MET A 118 5.97 1.44 -10.57
CA MET A 118 5.48 1.36 -11.96
C MET A 118 6.59 1.60 -12.99
N GLU A 119 7.57 2.45 -12.66
CA GLU A 119 8.73 2.77 -13.52
C GLU A 119 9.87 1.73 -13.42
N ALA A 120 9.88 0.91 -12.38
CA ALA A 120 10.92 -0.09 -12.12
C ALA A 120 10.93 -1.19 -13.20
N LYS A 121 12.13 -1.44 -13.75
CA LYS A 121 12.36 -2.37 -14.87
C LYS A 121 12.68 -3.78 -14.40
N THR A 122 13.14 -3.94 -13.16
CA THR A 122 13.48 -5.25 -12.59
C THR A 122 12.67 -5.55 -11.32
N PRO A 123 12.53 -6.84 -10.96
CA PRO A 123 11.93 -7.22 -9.67
C PRO A 123 12.70 -6.66 -8.45
N VAL A 124 14.03 -6.52 -8.56
CA VAL A 124 14.87 -5.98 -7.47
C VAL A 124 14.57 -4.50 -7.25
N GLU A 125 14.51 -3.69 -8.31
CA GLU A 125 14.17 -2.28 -8.22
C GLU A 125 12.77 -2.04 -7.62
N ARG A 126 11.80 -2.91 -7.94
CA ARG A 126 10.48 -2.86 -7.31
C ARG A 126 10.56 -3.13 -5.81
N LEU A 127 11.32 -4.15 -5.41
CA LEU A 127 11.51 -4.50 -4.00
C LEU A 127 12.17 -3.34 -3.23
N ASP A 128 13.21 -2.72 -3.79
CA ASP A 128 13.89 -1.57 -3.19
C ASP A 128 12.95 -0.38 -2.98
N ALA A 129 12.08 -0.11 -3.95
CA ALA A 129 11.07 0.96 -3.83
C ALA A 129 10.08 0.67 -2.69
N HIS A 130 9.64 -0.59 -2.53
CA HIS A 130 8.78 -0.99 -1.41
C HIS A 130 9.49 -0.85 -0.06
N ILE A 131 10.75 -1.27 0.04
CA ILE A 131 11.55 -1.15 1.27
C ILE A 131 11.64 0.33 1.69
N ALA A 132 12.02 1.21 0.76
CA ALA A 132 12.14 2.65 1.04
C ALA A 132 10.82 3.26 1.54
N ALA A 133 9.68 2.80 1.02
CA ALA A 133 8.36 3.26 1.47
C ALA A 133 8.03 2.79 2.89
N MET A 134 8.36 1.54 3.21
CA MET A 134 8.17 0.99 4.56
C MET A 134 9.06 1.69 5.59
N ASP A 135 10.30 2.01 5.22
CA ASP A 135 11.20 2.80 6.07
C ASP A 135 10.64 4.21 6.35
N GLY A 136 10.13 4.89 5.31
CA GLY A 136 9.48 6.18 5.47
C GLY A 136 8.23 6.12 6.35
N ARG A 137 7.42 5.05 6.21
CA ARG A 137 6.23 4.83 7.05
C ARG A 137 6.61 4.59 8.50
N LEU A 138 7.64 3.77 8.75
CA LEU A 138 8.16 3.50 10.09
C LEU A 138 8.69 4.78 10.75
N ALA A 139 9.45 5.59 10.02
CA ALA A 139 9.95 6.88 10.52
C ALA A 139 8.78 7.80 10.93
N SER A 140 7.76 7.91 10.09
CA SER A 140 6.57 8.72 10.38
C SER A 140 5.81 8.23 11.62
N LEU A 141 5.68 6.91 11.80
CA LEU A 141 5.06 6.33 13.00
C LEU A 141 5.85 6.63 14.27
N LYS A 142 7.19 6.56 14.21
CA LYS A 142 8.07 6.91 15.33
C LYS A 142 7.91 8.37 15.74
N GLU A 143 7.69 9.28 14.79
CA GLU A 143 7.43 10.70 15.07
C GLU A 143 6.06 10.94 15.72
N VAL A 144 5.01 10.24 15.29
CA VAL A 144 3.64 10.44 15.83
C VAL A 144 3.47 9.82 17.22
N ARG A 145 4.12 8.68 17.48
CA ARG A 145 3.97 7.90 18.72
C ARG A 145 4.07 8.74 20.01
N PRO A 146 5.10 9.58 20.25
CA PRO A 146 5.20 10.33 21.49
C PRO A 146 4.06 11.33 21.68
N ALA A 147 3.63 12.01 20.61
CA ALA A 147 2.52 12.97 20.69
C ALA A 147 1.19 12.28 20.97
N LEU A 148 0.95 11.11 20.36
CA LEU A 148 -0.23 10.29 20.65
C LEU A 148 -0.23 9.80 22.10
N ALA A 149 0.92 9.32 22.60
CA ALA A 149 1.03 8.86 23.99
C ALA A 149 0.75 9.99 24.99
N ALA A 150 1.26 11.20 24.73
CA ALA A 150 1.00 12.38 25.56
C ALA A 150 -0.48 12.78 25.56
N LEU A 151 -1.12 12.80 24.38
CA LEU A 151 -2.56 13.05 24.28
C LEU A 151 -3.34 12.00 25.07
N TYR A 152 -3.08 10.71 24.82
CA TYR A 152 -3.81 9.61 25.46
C TYR A 152 -3.69 9.64 27.00
N ALA A 153 -2.53 10.00 27.52
CA ALA A 153 -2.32 10.17 28.96
C ALA A 153 -3.13 11.32 29.58
N ALA A 154 -3.45 12.36 28.80
CA ALA A 154 -4.25 13.51 29.22
C ALA A 154 -5.78 13.30 29.09
N LEU A 155 -6.21 12.22 28.42
CA LEU A 155 -7.63 11.90 28.23
C LEU A 155 -8.26 11.29 29.50
N SER A 156 -9.55 11.55 29.71
CA SER A 156 -10.39 10.82 30.67
C SER A 156 -10.63 9.38 30.24
N ASP A 157 -11.16 8.54 31.11
CA ASP A 157 -11.45 7.14 30.79
C ASP A 157 -12.49 7.00 29.66
N GLU A 158 -13.49 7.87 29.62
CA GLU A 158 -14.50 7.92 28.55
C GLU A 158 -13.86 8.32 27.21
N GLN A 159 -13.01 9.34 27.23
CA GLN A 159 -12.29 9.79 26.03
C GLN A 159 -11.28 8.74 25.55
N ARG A 160 -10.64 8.00 26.46
CA ARG A 160 -9.74 6.88 26.08
C ARG A 160 -10.50 5.76 25.39
N LYS A 161 -11.68 5.36 25.90
CA LYS A 161 -12.54 4.37 25.21
C LYS A 161 -12.89 4.83 23.81
N LYS A 162 -13.27 6.11 23.65
CA LYS A 162 -13.53 6.69 22.33
C LYS A 162 -12.28 6.71 21.46
N ALA A 163 -11.13 7.07 22.02
CA ALA A 163 -9.84 7.07 21.34
C ALA A 163 -9.44 5.67 20.84
N ASP A 164 -9.67 4.62 21.63
CA ASP A 164 -9.38 3.23 21.25
C ASP A 164 -10.23 2.78 20.05
N GLU A 165 -11.44 3.31 19.89
CA GLU A 165 -12.31 3.05 18.73
C GLU A 165 -11.86 3.83 17.48
N ILE A 166 -11.52 5.11 17.64
CA ILE A 166 -11.37 6.03 16.49
C ILE A 166 -9.92 6.30 16.09
N LEU A 167 -8.93 6.12 16.98
CA LEU A 167 -7.51 6.35 16.70
C LEU A 167 -6.79 5.09 16.22
N THR A 168 -7.28 3.89 16.57
CA THR A 168 -6.74 2.61 16.09
C THR A 168 -6.94 2.40 14.58
N GLY A 169 -7.83 3.17 13.95
CA GLY A 169 -8.02 3.24 12.49
C GLY A 169 -6.82 3.74 11.67
N MET A 170 -5.62 3.90 12.26
CA MET A 170 -4.38 4.15 11.51
C MET A 170 -3.96 2.98 10.57
N GLY A 171 -4.73 1.89 10.54
CA GLY A 171 -4.49 0.69 9.73
C GLY A 171 -4.72 0.82 8.23
N CYS A 172 -5.22 1.96 7.74
CA CYS A 172 -5.48 2.16 6.31
C CYS A 172 -4.25 2.29 5.42
N MET A 173 -3.05 2.25 6.02
CA MET A 173 -1.76 2.25 5.35
C MET A 173 -0.83 1.15 5.92
N MET A 174 -1.39 0.07 6.46
CA MET A 174 -0.65 -1.20 6.62
C MET A 174 -0.98 -2.13 5.47
#